data_AF-A0A9P8D1H7-F1
#
_entry.id   AF-A0A9P8D1H7-F1
#
_cell.length_a   1.000
_cell.length_b   1.000
_cell.length_c   1.000
_cell.angle_alpha   90.00
_cell.angle_beta   90.00
_cell.angle_gamma   90.00
#
_symmetry.space_group_name_H-M   'P 1'
#
loop_
_entity.id
_entity.type
_entity.pdbx_description
1 polymer ?
#
loop_
_entity_poly.entity_id
_entity_poly.type
_entity_poly.pdbx_seq_one_letter_code
_entity_poly.pdbx_strand_id
1 'polypeptide(L)'
;MLLRHIPCEPFHPLLFYPSLLIAPSRKSYIFSIRYIWIAMPDSEYDNLTMTAPSEQVDNHGDPLSTPTSAVAYANQREEPFHLVFNEATSAPLPQSYRASLQLNDGSIPTYNVLLLGQTQSGKSSFLEAIRKYVDEEHEIEEDLIGNGCKSHTKEVCSKVVETTFPKYQLHYSDGQEVRDDYIFVKDFKTYKQRINQTENLEVRRVESCGIEKSRIRVFDTPGLDDSNGHDERNVAKILTALKDSGDIHLVLIMISRWGTLTHGQREVLRLYSEIFSQMKGLMAFVHTKCKFETQHFEDKKLPPYIESIKADLKKIMGRDIQHFFIECDFEDDKPSILFLRHRMIRHILLKAIFNLPVPTERMRLKKTPKMKDVDSMILKVYDDKLQRNKEMRDKAIGVLDDKITDALYEIRELEQFLHDFDTKDLELIDEKKHDQEWSILSWRPKAVLEVRDLEFAIDVIRVDKDEHTTVTQTLGGEGQKFWRVSLTSDFFQQGRYHAKLYVKRGNKYRPEINERRTALAMWKETLEARQKRRAELAGPSSGDSVDLAKRQELQRERGVWLNLVNRAKRSTLHFNLFKMIVEAGVYDKGSTSECMEEAAAFYKSYVPSEVEEVMLERDEMQQHEP
;
A
#
# COMPACT_ATOMS: atom_id res chain seq x y z
N MET A 1 -61.04 11.62 32.05
CA MET A 1 -60.26 10.63 32.82
C MET A 1 -59.25 10.00 31.88
N LEU A 2 -57.97 10.30 32.14
CA LEU A 2 -56.72 9.64 31.72
C LEU A 2 -56.43 9.38 30.22
N LEU A 3 -55.81 10.40 29.62
CA LEU A 3 -54.69 10.31 28.65
C LEU A 3 -53.37 10.51 29.42
N ARG A 4 -52.32 9.73 29.12
CA ARG A 4 -50.89 9.86 29.51
C ARG A 4 -50.07 9.16 28.44
N HIS A 5 -48.86 9.52 28.01
CA HIS A 5 -47.95 10.65 28.22
C HIS A 5 -46.95 10.58 27.04
N ILE A 6 -46.70 11.69 26.34
CA ILE A 6 -45.47 11.91 25.56
C ILE A 6 -44.87 13.20 26.13
N PRO A 7 -43.62 13.23 26.62
CA PRO A 7 -42.99 14.45 27.08
C PRO A 7 -42.33 15.16 25.89
N CYS A 8 -42.84 16.36 25.58
CA CYS A 8 -42.11 17.41 24.88
C CYS A 8 -41.80 18.49 25.92
N GLU A 9 -40.56 18.96 25.99
CA GLU A 9 -40.16 20.17 26.71
C GLU A 9 -38.82 20.72 26.16
N PRO A 10 -38.51 22.02 26.38
CA PRO A 10 -38.54 23.06 25.31
C PRO A 10 -37.30 24.01 25.31
N PHE A 11 -37.45 25.24 24.75
CA PHE A 11 -36.61 26.47 24.82
C PHE A 11 -35.53 26.67 23.73
N HIS A 12 -35.25 27.84 23.13
CA HIS A 12 -35.86 29.19 23.04
C HIS A 12 -35.16 29.95 21.86
N PRO A 13 -35.72 31.06 21.31
CA PRO A 13 -35.19 31.80 20.14
C PRO A 13 -34.61 33.20 20.46
N LEU A 14 -34.15 33.89 19.39
CA LEU A 14 -33.69 35.31 19.23
C LEU A 14 -32.15 35.46 19.28
N LEU A 15 -31.44 36.21 18.42
CA LEU A 15 -31.66 37.56 17.89
C LEU A 15 -30.85 37.85 16.59
N PHE A 16 -31.49 38.62 15.69
CA PHE A 16 -31.01 39.73 14.84
C PHE A 16 -30.14 39.57 13.57
N TYR A 17 -30.77 40.02 12.48
CA TYR A 17 -30.32 40.55 11.18
C TYR A 17 -29.54 41.89 11.32
N PRO A 18 -28.77 42.36 10.31
CA PRO A 18 -29.39 43.12 9.21
C PRO A 18 -28.92 42.75 7.79
N SER A 19 -29.92 42.86 6.93
CA SER A 19 -29.95 42.78 5.48
C SER A 19 -29.13 43.88 4.82
N LEU A 20 -28.59 43.61 3.62
CA LEU A 20 -28.50 44.63 2.58
C LEU A 20 -29.03 44.07 1.26
N LEU A 21 -30.14 44.68 0.80
CA LEU A 21 -30.74 44.53 -0.52
C LEU A 21 -29.82 45.11 -1.60
N ILE A 22 -29.63 44.37 -2.71
CA ILE A 22 -29.70 44.90 -4.08
C ILE A 22 -30.27 43.79 -4.98
N ALA A 23 -31.35 44.09 -5.70
CA ALA A 23 -31.87 43.29 -6.82
C ALA A 23 -31.60 44.05 -8.14
N PRO A 24 -31.98 43.53 -9.33
CA PRO A 24 -31.32 42.45 -10.07
C PRO A 24 -30.88 42.93 -11.48
N SER A 25 -29.91 42.29 -12.12
CA SER A 25 -29.79 42.42 -13.59
C SER A 25 -29.16 41.22 -14.31
N ARG A 26 -29.89 40.78 -15.33
CA ARG A 26 -29.51 40.24 -16.65
C ARG A 26 -28.47 39.11 -16.77
N LYS A 27 -29.00 37.99 -17.30
CA LYS A 27 -28.42 37.00 -18.24
C LYS A 27 -26.97 37.26 -18.68
N SER A 28 -26.11 36.25 -18.48
CA SER A 28 -25.07 35.83 -19.44
C SER A 28 -24.63 34.41 -19.08
N TYR A 29 -24.84 33.48 -20.01
CA TYR A 29 -24.21 32.17 -20.00
C TYR A 29 -22.72 32.36 -20.28
N ILE A 30 -21.84 31.88 -19.39
CA ILE A 30 -20.42 31.70 -19.69
C ILE A 30 -20.11 30.21 -19.52
N PHE A 31 -19.84 29.56 -20.65
CA PHE A 31 -19.18 28.27 -20.71
C PHE A 31 -17.76 28.42 -20.14
N SER A 32 -17.47 27.72 -19.05
CA SER A 32 -16.10 27.53 -18.57
C SER A 32 -15.54 26.27 -19.24
N ILE A 33 -14.80 26.47 -20.34
CA ILE A 33 -13.90 25.48 -20.91
C ILE A 33 -12.59 25.58 -20.11
N ARG A 34 -12.30 24.60 -19.26
CA ARG A 34 -10.96 24.45 -18.67
C ARG A 34 -10.09 23.69 -19.66
N TYR A 35 -9.15 24.40 -20.27
CA TYR A 35 -7.99 23.81 -20.92
C TYR A 35 -7.08 23.20 -19.85
N ILE A 36 -6.80 21.90 -19.97
CA ILE A 36 -5.71 21.25 -19.23
C ILE A 36 -4.46 21.38 -20.11
N TRP A 37 -3.49 22.14 -19.62
CA TRP A 37 -2.12 22.12 -20.12
C TRP A 37 -1.45 20.83 -19.66
N ILE A 38 -1.06 19.98 -20.60
CA ILE A 38 -0.12 18.89 -20.34
C ILE A 38 1.24 19.40 -20.81
N ALA A 39 2.11 19.70 -19.85
CA ALA A 39 3.51 19.95 -20.10
C ALA A 39 4.18 18.60 -20.42
N MET A 40 4.73 18.46 -21.62
CA MET A 40 5.66 17.40 -21.98
C MET A 40 7.09 17.92 -21.72
N PRO A 41 7.98 17.14 -21.09
CA PRO A 41 9.38 17.51 -21.00
C PRO A 41 10.08 17.18 -22.33
N ASP A 42 10.73 18.18 -22.90
CA ASP A 42 11.67 18.05 -24.00
C ASP A 42 13.02 17.47 -23.55
N SER A 43 13.63 16.77 -24.51
CA SER A 43 15.06 16.62 -24.78
C SER A 43 15.93 15.85 -23.78
N GLU A 44 16.28 14.61 -24.16
CA GLU A 44 17.66 14.13 -24.18
C GLU A 44 17.71 12.91 -25.09
N TYR A 45 18.38 13.02 -26.24
CA TYR A 45 19.16 12.00 -26.96
C TYR A 45 19.39 12.46 -28.40
N ASP A 46 20.57 13.02 -28.64
CA ASP A 46 21.19 13.08 -29.95
C ASP A 46 22.57 12.43 -29.85
N ASN A 47 22.97 11.82 -30.97
CA ASN A 47 24.22 11.10 -31.25
C ASN A 47 24.19 9.59 -31.03
N LEU A 48 23.78 8.85 -32.07
CA LEU A 48 24.61 7.78 -32.62
C LEU A 48 24.39 7.68 -34.14
N THR A 49 25.50 7.78 -34.83
CA THR A 49 25.69 7.94 -36.27
C THR A 49 25.22 6.73 -37.06
N MET A 50 24.53 6.99 -38.18
CA MET A 50 24.32 6.04 -39.25
C MET A 50 25.65 5.62 -39.88
N THR A 51 25.85 4.32 -40.05
CA THR A 51 26.63 3.77 -41.16
C THR A 51 25.77 2.71 -41.84
N ALA A 52 25.58 2.89 -43.15
CA ALA A 52 24.83 2.01 -44.04
C ALA A 52 25.83 1.08 -44.78
N PRO A 53 25.39 0.12 -45.62
CA PRO A 53 25.72 -1.29 -45.46
C PRO A 53 26.69 -1.81 -46.52
N SER A 54 27.24 -3.00 -46.29
CA SER A 54 27.81 -3.84 -47.35
C SER A 54 27.30 -5.27 -47.24
N GLU A 55 26.79 -5.75 -48.37
CA GLU A 55 26.36 -7.11 -48.67
C GLU A 55 27.41 -8.17 -48.31
N GLN A 56 26.98 -9.36 -47.87
CA GLN A 56 27.20 -10.60 -48.63
C GLN A 56 26.40 -11.78 -48.08
N VAL A 57 26.07 -12.64 -49.04
CA VAL A 57 25.21 -13.82 -49.06
C VAL A 57 25.87 -15.00 -48.33
N ASP A 58 25.11 -15.82 -47.59
CA ASP A 58 25.07 -17.27 -47.82
C ASP A 58 23.99 -18.02 -47.02
N ASN A 59 23.53 -19.10 -47.66
CA ASN A 59 22.36 -19.93 -47.40
C ASN A 59 22.53 -21.00 -46.32
N HIS A 60 21.37 -21.55 -45.92
CA HIS A 60 21.07 -22.90 -45.39
C HIS A 60 20.85 -23.08 -43.87
N GLY A 61 19.67 -23.63 -43.54
CA GLY A 61 19.47 -24.45 -42.33
C GLY A 61 18.08 -24.31 -41.69
N ASP A 62 17.29 -25.38 -41.73
CA ASP A 62 15.89 -25.54 -41.31
C ASP A 62 15.51 -25.14 -39.86
N PRO A 63 14.21 -24.88 -39.59
CA PRO A 63 13.74 -24.43 -38.27
C PRO A 63 13.44 -25.60 -37.32
N LEU A 64 14.04 -25.56 -36.13
CA LEU A 64 13.66 -26.38 -34.99
C LEU A 64 12.49 -25.75 -34.24
N SER A 65 11.46 -26.57 -34.05
CA SER A 65 10.25 -26.35 -33.27
C SER A 65 10.52 -26.09 -31.79
N THR A 66 9.97 -25.01 -31.26
CA THR A 66 9.70 -24.83 -29.81
C THR A 66 8.20 -24.65 -29.59
N PRO A 67 7.56 -25.39 -28.67
CA PRO A 67 6.15 -25.22 -28.37
C PRO A 67 5.96 -24.11 -27.33
N THR A 68 5.48 -22.95 -27.75
CA THR A 68 5.03 -21.90 -26.82
C THR A 68 3.57 -22.14 -26.49
N SER A 69 3.28 -22.73 -25.33
CA SER A 69 1.92 -22.77 -24.77
C SER A 69 1.55 -21.39 -24.22
N ALA A 70 1.18 -20.47 -25.12
CA ALA A 70 0.50 -19.25 -24.73
C ALA A 70 -0.97 -19.58 -24.45
N VAL A 71 -1.39 -19.48 -23.19
CA VAL A 71 -2.80 -19.50 -22.79
C VAL A 71 -3.45 -18.25 -23.37
N ALA A 72 -4.01 -18.38 -24.57
CA ALA A 72 -4.80 -17.33 -25.20
C ALA A 72 -6.12 -17.19 -24.42
N TYR A 73 -6.28 -16.07 -23.70
CA TYR A 73 -7.58 -15.61 -23.26
C TYR A 73 -8.45 -15.38 -24.50
N ALA A 74 -9.40 -16.28 -24.73
CA ALA A 74 -10.38 -16.16 -25.79
C ALA A 74 -11.32 -14.99 -25.49
N ASN A 75 -11.04 -13.83 -26.08
CA ASN A 75 -12.03 -12.76 -26.24
C ASN A 75 -13.07 -13.24 -27.26
N GLN A 76 -14.07 -14.00 -26.80
CA GLN A 76 -15.27 -14.26 -27.58
C GLN A 76 -15.99 -12.92 -27.79
N ARG A 77 -16.19 -12.56 -29.06
CA ARG A 77 -17.09 -11.45 -29.44
C ARG A 77 -18.49 -11.78 -28.94
N GLU A 78 -18.99 -10.97 -28.03
CA GLU A 78 -20.39 -11.03 -27.58
C GLU A 78 -21.29 -10.41 -28.66
N GLU A 79 -22.07 -11.24 -29.35
CA GLU A 79 -23.14 -10.79 -30.24
C GLU A 79 -24.41 -10.39 -29.44
N PRO A 80 -25.18 -9.40 -29.92
CA PRO A 80 -26.31 -8.85 -29.16
C PRO A 80 -27.53 -9.79 -29.12
N PHE A 81 -27.86 -10.27 -27.92
CA PHE A 81 -29.19 -10.66 -27.37
C PHE A 81 -30.22 -11.46 -28.18
N HIS A 82 -30.00 -11.83 -29.43
CA HIS A 82 -30.91 -12.67 -30.23
C HIS A 82 -30.09 -13.47 -31.24
N LEU A 83 -30.17 -14.82 -31.14
CA LEU A 83 -29.39 -15.84 -31.89
C LEU A 83 -27.95 -15.98 -31.35
N VAL A 84 -27.62 -16.89 -30.43
CA VAL A 84 -27.58 -18.36 -30.57
C VAL A 84 -27.86 -18.93 -29.17
N PHE A 85 -29.00 -19.56 -28.88
CA PHE A 85 -29.39 -20.84 -29.42
C PHE A 85 -30.78 -20.75 -30.05
N ASN A 86 -30.84 -20.68 -31.38
CA ASN A 86 -31.84 -21.53 -32.01
C ASN A 86 -31.59 -22.93 -31.45
N GLU A 87 -32.62 -23.66 -31.03
CA GLU A 87 -32.56 -25.11 -30.82
C GLU A 87 -32.31 -25.85 -32.16
N ALA A 88 -31.44 -25.31 -33.02
CA ALA A 88 -30.89 -25.98 -34.16
C ALA A 88 -29.92 -27.05 -33.62
N THR A 89 -30.49 -28.25 -33.47
CA THR A 89 -29.91 -29.52 -33.92
C THR A 89 -28.57 -29.90 -33.31
N SER A 90 -28.59 -30.87 -32.38
CA SER A 90 -27.67 -32.02 -32.33
C SER A 90 -26.15 -31.79 -32.37
N ALA A 91 -25.67 -30.54 -32.26
CA ALA A 91 -24.25 -30.24 -32.25
C ALA A 91 -23.67 -30.80 -30.94
N PRO A 92 -22.70 -31.74 -31.02
CA PRO A 92 -22.12 -32.31 -29.83
C PRO A 92 -21.42 -31.21 -29.00
N LEU A 93 -21.56 -31.31 -27.67
CA LEU A 93 -20.86 -30.46 -26.72
C LEU A 93 -19.35 -30.36 -27.07
N PRO A 94 -18.71 -29.20 -26.86
CA PRO A 94 -17.28 -29.02 -27.12
C PRO A 94 -16.44 -30.15 -26.50
N GLN A 95 -15.41 -30.66 -27.19
CA GLN A 95 -14.61 -31.79 -26.70
C GLN A 95 -13.92 -31.53 -25.35
N SER A 96 -13.51 -30.29 -25.08
CA SER A 96 -12.98 -29.87 -23.77
C SER A 96 -13.97 -30.10 -22.63
N TYR A 97 -15.26 -30.03 -22.95
CA TYR A 97 -16.39 -30.23 -22.05
C TYR A 97 -16.63 -31.72 -21.73
N ARG A 98 -16.44 -32.59 -22.73
CA ARG A 98 -16.50 -34.05 -22.53
C ARG A 98 -15.36 -34.55 -21.65
N ALA A 99 -14.18 -33.94 -21.72
CA ALA A 99 -13.03 -34.33 -20.89
C ALA A 99 -13.26 -34.01 -19.40
N SER A 100 -13.91 -32.89 -19.07
CA SER A 100 -14.28 -32.56 -17.67
C SER A 100 -15.43 -33.40 -17.12
N LEU A 101 -16.28 -33.97 -17.98
CA LEU A 101 -17.41 -34.84 -17.60
C LEU A 101 -17.00 -36.32 -17.44
N GLN A 102 -15.80 -36.72 -17.88
CA GLN A 102 -15.29 -38.08 -17.66
C GLN A 102 -14.75 -38.28 -16.23
N LEU A 103 -15.58 -37.98 -15.23
CA LEU A 103 -15.34 -38.43 -13.86
C LEU A 103 -15.61 -39.94 -13.82
N ASN A 104 -14.54 -40.73 -13.81
CA ASN A 104 -14.59 -42.20 -13.83
C ASN A 104 -15.22 -42.84 -12.56
N ASP A 105 -15.65 -42.06 -11.56
CA ASP A 105 -16.18 -42.60 -10.30
C ASP A 105 -17.72 -42.80 -10.29
N GLY A 106 -18.44 -42.25 -11.27
CA GLY A 106 -19.92 -42.26 -11.27
C GLY A 106 -20.55 -41.16 -10.41
N SER A 107 -19.76 -40.24 -9.86
CA SER A 107 -20.26 -39.08 -9.12
C SER A 107 -21.00 -38.10 -10.04
N ILE A 108 -22.14 -37.63 -9.54
CA ILE A 108 -22.92 -36.58 -10.20
C ILE A 108 -22.13 -35.26 -10.10
N PRO A 109 -21.78 -34.60 -11.23
CA PRO A 109 -21.02 -33.36 -11.22
C PRO A 109 -21.76 -32.27 -10.45
N THR A 110 -21.02 -31.47 -9.67
CA THR A 110 -21.58 -30.40 -8.83
C THR A 110 -21.13 -29.02 -9.31
N TYR A 111 -22.09 -28.16 -9.62
CA TYR A 111 -21.87 -26.79 -10.09
C TYR A 111 -22.30 -25.79 -9.02
N ASN A 112 -21.38 -24.92 -8.64
CA ASN A 112 -21.56 -23.95 -7.56
C ASN A 112 -21.99 -22.58 -8.12
N VAL A 113 -23.16 -22.10 -7.68
CA VAL A 113 -23.77 -20.81 -8.08
C VAL A 113 -23.87 -19.90 -6.87
N LEU A 114 -23.28 -18.72 -6.93
CA LEU A 114 -23.33 -17.71 -5.87
C LEU A 114 -24.39 -16.66 -6.18
N LEU A 115 -25.35 -16.45 -5.28
CA LEU A 115 -26.34 -15.37 -5.38
C LEU A 115 -25.85 -14.16 -4.59
N LEU A 116 -25.63 -13.03 -5.26
CA LEU A 116 -25.30 -11.74 -4.65
C LEU A 116 -26.41 -10.75 -4.92
N GLY A 117 -26.52 -9.72 -4.09
CA GLY A 117 -27.52 -8.68 -4.28
C GLY A 117 -27.96 -8.07 -2.97
N GLN A 118 -28.59 -6.92 -3.03
CA GLN A 118 -29.09 -6.22 -1.85
C GLN A 118 -30.17 -7.01 -1.11
N THR A 119 -30.52 -6.57 0.09
CA THR A 119 -31.70 -7.04 0.80
C THR A 119 -32.93 -6.88 -0.09
N GLN A 120 -33.81 -7.87 -0.08
CA GLN A 120 -35.04 -7.87 -0.90
C GLN A 120 -34.82 -7.80 -2.42
N SER A 121 -33.62 -8.14 -2.89
CA SER A 121 -33.34 -8.31 -4.33
C SER A 121 -33.97 -9.57 -4.95
N GLY A 122 -34.60 -10.44 -4.14
CA GLY A 122 -35.25 -11.67 -4.60
C GLY A 122 -34.32 -12.88 -4.68
N LYS A 123 -33.21 -12.91 -3.94
CA LYS A 123 -32.25 -14.04 -3.90
C LYS A 123 -32.93 -15.34 -3.45
N SER A 124 -33.55 -15.34 -2.27
CA SER A 124 -34.24 -16.51 -1.71
C SER A 124 -35.47 -16.91 -2.54
N SER A 125 -36.23 -15.94 -3.08
CA SER A 125 -37.32 -16.23 -4.03
C SER A 125 -36.80 -16.91 -5.30
N PHE A 126 -35.65 -16.50 -5.83
CA PHE A 126 -35.05 -17.13 -7.00
C PHE A 126 -34.56 -18.55 -6.69
N LEU A 127 -34.00 -18.78 -5.50
CA LEU A 127 -33.63 -20.12 -5.04
C LEU A 127 -34.86 -21.05 -4.97
N GLU A 128 -35.96 -20.58 -4.39
CA GLU A 128 -37.22 -21.36 -4.34
C GLU A 128 -37.79 -21.59 -5.74
N ALA A 129 -37.62 -20.63 -6.66
CA ALA A 129 -38.01 -20.80 -8.06
C ALA A 129 -37.16 -21.87 -8.77
N ILE A 130 -35.86 -21.97 -8.45
CA ILE A 130 -35.00 -23.07 -8.94
C ILE A 130 -35.51 -24.42 -8.41
N ARG A 131 -35.84 -24.51 -7.11
CA ARG A 131 -36.34 -25.76 -6.52
C ARG A 131 -37.66 -26.18 -7.19
N LYS A 132 -38.59 -25.25 -7.36
CA LYS A 132 -39.86 -25.46 -8.07
C LYS A 132 -39.69 -25.83 -9.55
N TYR A 133 -38.67 -25.30 -10.22
CA TYR A 133 -38.35 -25.68 -11.61
C TYR A 133 -37.83 -27.11 -11.73
N VAL A 134 -37.11 -27.60 -10.73
CA VAL A 134 -36.56 -28.96 -10.75
C VAL A 134 -37.57 -29.99 -10.28
N ASP A 135 -38.34 -29.63 -9.26
CA ASP A 135 -39.38 -30.42 -8.63
C ASP A 135 -40.69 -29.61 -8.57
N GLU A 136 -41.64 -29.98 -9.43
CA GLU A 136 -42.93 -29.30 -9.52
C GLU A 136 -43.78 -29.48 -8.27
N GLU A 137 -43.52 -30.53 -7.48
CA GLU A 137 -44.22 -30.79 -6.22
C GLU A 137 -43.62 -30.01 -5.05
N HIS A 138 -42.45 -29.38 -5.23
CA HIS A 138 -41.80 -28.58 -4.19
C HIS A 138 -42.72 -27.47 -3.68
N GLU A 139 -43.00 -27.46 -2.39
CA GLU A 139 -43.74 -26.39 -1.72
C GLU A 139 -42.78 -25.24 -1.38
N ILE A 140 -43.21 -24.01 -1.69
CA ILE A 140 -42.39 -22.82 -1.47
C ILE A 140 -42.24 -22.58 0.03
N GLU A 141 -41.00 -22.55 0.52
CA GLU A 141 -40.70 -22.24 1.92
C GLU A 141 -40.82 -20.72 2.16
N GLU A 142 -42.04 -20.23 2.45
CA GLU A 142 -42.32 -18.79 2.63
C GLU A 142 -41.43 -18.12 3.71
N ASP A 143 -41.07 -18.87 4.75
CA ASP A 143 -40.18 -18.42 5.83
C ASP A 143 -38.78 -18.02 5.34
N LEU A 144 -38.32 -18.62 4.23
CA LEU A 144 -37.03 -18.28 3.60
C LEU A 144 -37.11 -17.01 2.76
N ILE A 145 -38.24 -16.75 2.09
CA ILE A 145 -38.42 -15.59 1.21
C ILE A 145 -38.52 -14.29 2.03
N GLY A 146 -39.20 -14.39 3.17
CA GLY A 146 -39.46 -13.25 4.03
C GLY A 146 -40.58 -12.34 3.53
N ASN A 147 -41.09 -11.48 4.41
CA ASN A 147 -42.25 -10.64 4.13
C ASN A 147 -41.92 -9.31 3.41
N GLY A 148 -40.72 -9.18 2.85
CA GLY A 148 -40.28 -7.97 2.17
C GLY A 148 -40.08 -6.74 3.07
N CYS A 149 -40.08 -6.89 4.40
CA CYS A 149 -39.86 -5.77 5.34
C CYS A 149 -38.56 -5.89 6.16
N LYS A 150 -38.02 -7.10 6.33
CA LYS A 150 -36.77 -7.34 7.09
C LYS A 150 -35.82 -8.22 6.29
N SER A 151 -34.53 -8.15 6.60
CA SER A 151 -33.57 -9.14 6.14
C SER A 151 -33.80 -10.47 6.84
N HIS A 152 -34.06 -11.53 6.06
CA HIS A 152 -34.24 -12.89 6.57
C HIS A 152 -32.93 -13.69 6.50
N THR A 153 -32.19 -13.58 5.40
CA THR A 153 -30.92 -14.26 5.20
C THR A 153 -29.80 -13.55 5.96
N LYS A 154 -29.49 -14.00 7.19
CA LYS A 154 -28.39 -13.47 8.02
C LYS A 154 -27.06 -14.23 7.88
N GLU A 155 -27.17 -15.49 7.47
CA GLU A 155 -26.07 -16.40 7.23
C GLU A 155 -26.13 -16.92 5.80
N VAL A 156 -24.99 -17.34 5.28
CA VAL A 156 -24.92 -17.96 3.96
C VAL A 156 -25.54 -19.35 4.03
N CYS A 157 -26.59 -19.57 3.26
CA CYS A 157 -27.25 -20.86 3.16
C CYS A 157 -26.84 -21.51 1.84
N SER A 158 -26.42 -22.77 1.89
CA SER A 158 -26.19 -23.56 0.67
C SER A 158 -27.29 -24.61 0.53
N LYS A 159 -27.91 -24.66 -0.65
CA LYS A 159 -28.89 -25.69 -1.01
C LYS A 159 -28.41 -26.40 -2.26
N VAL A 160 -28.49 -27.73 -2.25
CA VAL A 160 -28.11 -28.57 -3.39
C VAL A 160 -29.40 -29.03 -4.06
N VAL A 161 -29.48 -28.85 -5.37
CA VAL A 161 -30.61 -29.26 -6.19
C VAL A 161 -30.09 -30.20 -7.27
N GLU A 162 -30.64 -31.42 -7.34
CA GLU A 162 -30.30 -32.39 -8.39
C GLU A 162 -31.24 -32.20 -9.58
N THR A 163 -30.71 -31.89 -10.76
CA THR A 163 -31.51 -31.61 -11.95
C THR A 163 -31.05 -32.39 -13.17
N THR A 164 -32.01 -32.70 -14.03
CA THR A 164 -31.78 -33.16 -15.40
C THR A 164 -31.98 -32.05 -16.42
N PHE A 165 -32.14 -30.80 -15.98
CA PHE A 165 -32.45 -29.63 -16.83
C PHE A 165 -33.72 -29.82 -17.68
N PRO A 166 -34.85 -30.19 -17.04
CA PRO A 166 -36.09 -30.48 -17.75
C PRO A 166 -36.46 -29.34 -18.70
N LYS A 167 -36.90 -29.70 -19.91
CA LYS A 167 -37.48 -28.73 -20.83
C LYS A 167 -38.95 -28.56 -20.45
N TYR A 168 -39.44 -27.35 -20.57
CA TYR A 168 -40.86 -27.06 -20.42
C TYR A 168 -41.39 -26.59 -21.76
N GLN A 169 -42.58 -27.06 -22.13
CA GLN A 169 -43.30 -26.68 -23.33
C GLN A 169 -44.69 -26.19 -22.94
N LEU A 170 -45.22 -25.26 -23.72
CA LEU A 170 -46.62 -24.86 -23.62
C LEU A 170 -47.45 -25.79 -24.49
N HIS A 171 -48.59 -26.22 -23.96
CA HIS A 171 -49.57 -27.00 -24.69
C HIS A 171 -50.91 -26.31 -24.60
N TYR A 172 -51.71 -26.47 -25.65
CA TYR A 172 -53.13 -26.21 -25.56
C TYR A 172 -53.81 -27.28 -24.70
N SER A 173 -54.99 -27.00 -24.15
CA SER A 173 -55.74 -27.98 -23.35
C SER A 173 -56.16 -29.24 -24.12
N ASP A 174 -56.12 -29.23 -25.46
CA ASP A 174 -56.29 -30.42 -26.31
C ASP A 174 -55.02 -31.28 -26.44
N GLY A 175 -53.92 -30.85 -25.80
CA GLY A 175 -52.61 -31.51 -25.81
C GLY A 175 -51.68 -31.07 -26.94
N GLN A 176 -52.12 -30.22 -27.88
CA GLN A 176 -51.27 -29.75 -28.98
C GLN A 176 -50.15 -28.83 -28.45
N GLU A 177 -48.90 -29.09 -28.86
CA GLU A 177 -47.76 -28.23 -28.51
C GLU A 177 -47.93 -26.84 -29.13
N VAL A 178 -47.76 -25.82 -28.30
CA VAL A 178 -47.67 -24.42 -28.69
C VAL A 178 -46.22 -24.16 -29.10
N ARG A 179 -46.03 -23.70 -30.33
CA ARG A 179 -44.71 -23.34 -30.83
C ARG A 179 -44.10 -22.23 -29.99
N ASP A 180 -42.78 -22.28 -29.80
CA ASP A 180 -42.03 -21.26 -29.05
C ASP A 180 -42.29 -19.83 -29.54
N ASP A 181 -42.40 -19.63 -30.87
CA ASP A 181 -42.69 -18.34 -31.50
C ASP A 181 -44.09 -17.77 -31.15
N TYR A 182 -44.92 -18.54 -30.46
CA TYR A 182 -46.19 -18.07 -29.94
C TYR A 182 -45.99 -16.93 -28.93
N ILE A 183 -45.08 -17.06 -27.97
CA ILE A 183 -44.88 -15.99 -27.00
C ILE A 183 -44.00 -14.89 -27.59
N PHE A 184 -43.01 -15.24 -28.39
CA PHE A 184 -42.06 -14.28 -28.97
C PHE A 184 -42.61 -13.68 -30.27
N VAL A 185 -43.69 -12.89 -30.16
CA VAL A 185 -44.17 -12.05 -31.26
C VAL A 185 -43.53 -10.67 -31.21
N LYS A 186 -43.39 -10.00 -32.36
CA LYS A 186 -42.84 -8.63 -32.43
C LYS A 186 -43.80 -7.54 -31.92
N ASP A 187 -45.12 -7.77 -32.00
CA ASP A 187 -46.11 -6.77 -31.60
C ASP A 187 -46.41 -6.83 -30.10
N PHE A 188 -46.10 -5.75 -29.37
CA PHE A 188 -46.28 -5.68 -27.91
C PHE A 188 -47.72 -5.92 -27.46
N LYS A 189 -48.71 -5.46 -28.22
CA LYS A 189 -50.13 -5.66 -27.88
C LYS A 189 -50.49 -7.15 -27.95
N THR A 190 -50.07 -7.83 -29.01
CA THR A 190 -50.27 -9.27 -29.21
C THR A 190 -49.51 -10.07 -28.16
N TYR A 191 -48.25 -9.72 -27.88
CA TYR A 191 -47.47 -10.34 -26.80
C TYR A 191 -48.19 -10.23 -25.46
N LYS A 192 -48.62 -9.02 -25.09
CA LYS A 192 -49.34 -8.78 -23.85
C LYS A 192 -50.64 -9.59 -23.78
N GLN A 193 -51.36 -9.71 -24.90
CA GLN A 193 -52.56 -10.53 -24.97
C GLN A 193 -52.23 -12.02 -24.74
N ARG A 194 -51.17 -12.55 -25.37
CA ARG A 194 -50.76 -13.96 -25.25
C ARG A 194 -50.20 -14.31 -23.87
N ILE A 195 -49.48 -13.40 -23.23
CA ILE A 195 -49.02 -13.60 -21.85
C ILE A 195 -50.18 -13.61 -20.86
N ASN A 196 -51.16 -12.73 -21.06
CA ASN A 196 -52.35 -12.67 -20.19
C ASN A 196 -53.39 -13.73 -20.51
N GLN A 197 -53.19 -14.53 -21.57
CA GLN A 197 -54.09 -15.62 -21.88
C GLN A 197 -53.85 -16.77 -20.90
N THR A 198 -54.85 -17.02 -20.07
CA THR A 198 -54.87 -18.13 -19.11
C THR A 198 -55.67 -19.31 -19.63
N GLU A 199 -56.68 -19.05 -20.46
CA GLU A 199 -57.57 -20.07 -20.98
C GLU A 199 -56.89 -20.92 -22.05
N ASN A 200 -57.10 -22.24 -21.91
CA ASN A 200 -56.67 -23.28 -22.84
C ASN A 200 -55.16 -23.48 -22.96
N LEU A 201 -54.35 -23.03 -21.99
CA LEU A 201 -52.90 -23.27 -21.98
C LEU A 201 -52.50 -24.04 -20.72
N GLU A 202 -51.50 -24.91 -20.88
CA GLU A 202 -50.86 -25.61 -19.77
C GLU A 202 -49.36 -25.74 -20.03
N VAL A 203 -48.58 -25.81 -18.96
CA VAL A 203 -47.13 -26.03 -19.03
C VAL A 203 -46.89 -27.51 -18.76
N ARG A 204 -46.24 -28.19 -19.71
CA ARG A 204 -45.84 -29.59 -19.56
C ARG A 204 -44.33 -29.71 -19.48
N ARG A 205 -43.88 -30.55 -18.55
CA ARG A 205 -42.49 -31.00 -18.46
C ARG A 205 -42.21 -32.03 -19.55
N VAL A 206 -41.08 -31.86 -20.20
CA VAL A 206 -40.60 -32.72 -21.28
C VAL A 206 -39.19 -33.18 -20.93
N GLU A 207 -38.89 -34.45 -21.22
CA GLU A 207 -37.57 -35.00 -21.00
C GLU A 207 -36.51 -34.19 -21.74
N SER A 208 -35.40 -33.92 -21.05
CA SER A 208 -34.29 -33.17 -21.60
C SER A 208 -33.43 -34.07 -22.47
N CYS A 209 -33.18 -33.64 -23.70
CA CYS A 209 -32.27 -34.36 -24.59
C CYS A 209 -30.81 -34.12 -24.18
N GLY A 210 -30.16 -35.15 -23.62
CA GLY A 210 -28.71 -35.32 -23.68
C GLY A 210 -27.85 -34.55 -22.67
N ILE A 211 -28.42 -34.05 -21.57
CA ILE A 211 -27.63 -33.47 -20.48
C ILE A 211 -27.64 -34.44 -19.31
N GLU A 212 -26.45 -34.81 -18.84
CA GLU A 212 -26.30 -35.69 -17.69
C GLU A 212 -26.87 -35.06 -16.42
N LYS A 213 -27.39 -35.91 -15.53
CA LYS A 213 -27.87 -35.49 -14.22
C LYS A 213 -26.76 -34.69 -13.52
N SER A 214 -27.11 -33.55 -12.95
CA SER A 214 -26.15 -32.63 -12.31
C SER A 214 -26.67 -32.13 -10.97
N ARG A 215 -25.75 -31.81 -10.07
CA ARG A 215 -26.02 -31.12 -8.80
C ARG A 215 -25.73 -29.64 -8.99
N ILE A 216 -26.71 -28.79 -8.71
CA ILE A 216 -26.48 -27.35 -8.60
C ILE A 216 -26.49 -27.00 -7.12
N ARG A 217 -25.34 -26.56 -6.60
CA ARG A 217 -25.24 -26.01 -5.25
C ARG A 217 -25.39 -24.49 -5.35
N VAL A 218 -26.48 -23.96 -4.80
CA VAL A 218 -26.78 -22.53 -4.80
C VAL A 218 -26.46 -21.96 -3.42
N PHE A 219 -25.63 -20.92 -3.38
CA PHE A 219 -25.29 -20.17 -2.17
C PHE A 219 -26.16 -18.91 -2.11
N ASP A 220 -27.18 -18.93 -1.25
CA ASP A 220 -27.96 -17.75 -0.90
C ASP A 220 -27.23 -16.96 0.19
N THR A 221 -26.99 -15.68 -0.04
CA THR A 221 -26.16 -14.83 0.83
C THR A 221 -26.99 -13.78 1.56
N PRO A 222 -26.51 -13.25 2.69
CA PRO A 222 -27.04 -12.00 3.22
C PRO A 222 -26.90 -10.86 2.19
N GLY A 223 -27.76 -9.84 2.31
CA GLY A 223 -27.56 -8.57 1.61
C GLY A 223 -26.35 -7.83 2.18
N LEU A 224 -25.50 -7.24 1.34
CA LEU A 224 -24.38 -6.43 1.85
C LEU A 224 -24.85 -5.16 2.55
N ASP A 225 -25.95 -4.55 2.09
CA ASP A 225 -26.53 -3.35 2.66
C ASP A 225 -27.17 -3.53 4.06
N ASP A 226 -27.33 -4.76 4.54
CA ASP A 226 -27.82 -5.07 5.89
C ASP A 226 -26.77 -4.90 7.00
N SER A 227 -25.52 -4.63 6.63
CA SER A 227 -24.39 -4.76 7.54
C SER A 227 -24.22 -3.57 8.50
N ASN A 228 -24.99 -2.48 8.37
CA ASN A 228 -24.75 -1.21 9.06
C ASN A 228 -23.29 -0.71 8.91
N GLY A 229 -22.61 -1.02 7.80
CA GLY A 229 -21.21 -0.68 7.55
C GLY A 229 -20.20 -1.76 7.95
N HIS A 230 -20.65 -2.99 8.22
CA HIS A 230 -19.82 -4.19 8.44
C HIS A 230 -19.78 -5.10 7.18
N ASP A 231 -19.62 -4.51 5.99
CA ASP A 231 -19.66 -5.25 4.72
C ASP A 231 -18.60 -6.37 4.69
N GLU A 232 -17.45 -6.13 5.33
CA GLU A 232 -16.35 -7.11 5.45
C GLU A 232 -16.79 -8.42 6.13
N ARG A 233 -17.69 -8.35 7.13
CA ARG A 233 -18.21 -9.55 7.81
C ARG A 233 -19.06 -10.39 6.89
N ASN A 234 -19.96 -9.77 6.13
CA ASN A 234 -20.81 -10.49 5.19
C ASN A 234 -19.97 -11.10 4.06
N VAL A 235 -18.95 -10.38 3.58
CA VAL A 235 -17.98 -10.91 2.60
C VAL A 235 -17.20 -12.11 3.18
N ALA A 236 -16.73 -12.04 4.42
CA ALA A 236 -16.02 -13.14 5.06
C ALA A 236 -16.89 -14.39 5.21
N LYS A 237 -18.18 -14.22 5.56
CA LYS A 237 -19.16 -15.31 5.60
C LYS A 237 -19.35 -15.96 4.24
N ILE A 238 -19.54 -15.15 3.19
CA ILE A 238 -19.65 -15.63 1.80
C ILE A 238 -18.43 -16.49 1.46
N LEU A 239 -17.25 -15.93 1.60
CA LEU A 239 -16.02 -16.61 1.20
C LEU A 239 -15.73 -17.85 2.04
N THR A 240 -16.11 -17.86 3.32
CA THR A 240 -16.03 -19.07 4.16
C THR A 240 -16.90 -20.19 3.60
N ALA A 241 -18.14 -19.89 3.21
CA ALA A 241 -19.01 -20.88 2.57
C ALA A 241 -18.46 -21.34 1.20
N LEU A 242 -17.78 -20.46 0.47
CA LEU A 242 -17.16 -20.79 -0.82
C LEU A 242 -15.90 -21.64 -0.68
N LYS A 243 -15.14 -21.53 0.43
CA LYS A 243 -13.93 -22.32 0.66
C LYS A 243 -14.20 -23.81 0.53
N ASP A 244 -15.27 -24.27 1.17
CA ASP A 244 -15.65 -25.69 1.21
C ASP A 244 -16.29 -26.18 -0.11
N SER A 245 -16.48 -25.28 -1.08
CA SER A 245 -17.04 -25.59 -2.39
C SER A 245 -16.00 -25.97 -3.44
N GLY A 246 -14.71 -25.65 -3.20
CA GLY A 246 -13.60 -25.85 -4.13
C GLY A 246 -13.57 -24.85 -5.29
N ASP A 247 -14.68 -24.72 -6.02
CA ASP A 247 -14.77 -23.94 -7.26
C ASP A 247 -16.07 -23.12 -7.35
N ILE A 248 -16.08 -22.02 -8.09
CA ILE A 248 -17.31 -21.27 -8.44
C ILE A 248 -17.52 -21.26 -9.94
N HIS A 249 -18.76 -21.51 -10.36
CA HIS A 249 -19.12 -21.64 -11.77
C HIS A 249 -19.95 -20.45 -12.29
N LEU A 250 -20.75 -19.82 -11.42
CA LEU A 250 -21.59 -18.69 -11.80
C LEU A 250 -21.83 -17.77 -10.60
N VAL A 251 -21.75 -16.46 -10.84
CA VAL A 251 -22.09 -15.43 -9.85
C VAL A 251 -23.29 -14.65 -10.39
N LEU A 252 -24.43 -14.74 -9.71
CA LEU A 252 -25.65 -14.06 -10.09
C LEU A 252 -25.85 -12.85 -9.21
N ILE A 253 -25.82 -11.66 -9.81
CA ILE A 253 -26.09 -10.41 -9.11
C ILE A 253 -27.56 -10.05 -9.32
N MET A 254 -28.36 -10.28 -8.28
CA MET A 254 -29.79 -10.03 -8.26
C MET A 254 -30.07 -8.54 -8.11
N ILE A 255 -30.87 -7.99 -9.02
CA ILE A 255 -31.29 -6.59 -9.04
C ILE A 255 -32.82 -6.57 -9.02
N SER A 256 -33.39 -6.10 -7.91
CA SER A 256 -34.84 -5.89 -7.82
C SER A 256 -35.22 -4.65 -8.63
N ARG A 257 -36.13 -4.85 -9.58
CA ARG A 257 -36.53 -3.85 -10.57
C ARG A 257 -37.38 -2.74 -9.94
N TRP A 258 -36.73 -1.69 -9.44
CA TRP A 258 -37.40 -0.44 -9.05
C TRP A 258 -36.59 0.77 -9.53
N GLY A 259 -37.02 1.38 -10.63
CA GLY A 259 -36.47 2.65 -11.10
C GLY A 259 -34.99 2.60 -11.48
N THR A 260 -34.30 3.72 -11.30
CA THR A 260 -32.85 3.85 -11.55
C THR A 260 -32.03 3.32 -10.38
N LEU A 261 -30.79 2.90 -10.65
CA LEU A 261 -29.88 2.47 -9.58
C LEU A 261 -29.62 3.63 -8.60
N THR A 262 -29.93 3.41 -7.34
CA THR A 262 -29.62 4.37 -6.26
C THR A 262 -28.11 4.49 -6.07
N HIS A 263 -27.66 5.56 -5.41
CA HIS A 263 -26.25 5.71 -5.08
C HIS A 263 -25.70 4.51 -4.29
N GLY A 264 -26.42 4.08 -3.24
CA GLY A 264 -26.03 2.92 -2.44
C GLY A 264 -25.95 1.62 -3.26
N GLN A 265 -26.88 1.41 -4.19
CA GLN A 265 -26.82 0.28 -5.12
C GLN A 265 -25.55 0.29 -5.97
N ARG A 266 -25.19 1.46 -6.52
CA ARG A 266 -23.99 1.60 -7.34
C ARG A 266 -22.72 1.32 -6.53
N GLU A 267 -22.66 1.76 -5.28
CA GLU A 267 -21.52 1.48 -4.40
C GLU A 267 -21.39 -0.01 -4.06
N VAL A 268 -22.50 -0.68 -3.71
CA VAL A 268 -22.50 -2.13 -3.45
C VAL A 268 -22.10 -2.93 -4.69
N LEU A 269 -22.60 -2.54 -5.87
CA LEU A 269 -22.23 -3.18 -7.13
C LEU A 269 -20.75 -2.97 -7.48
N ARG A 270 -20.23 -1.76 -7.23
CA ARG A 270 -18.80 -1.47 -7.38
C ARG A 270 -17.98 -2.35 -6.43
N LEU A 271 -18.40 -2.47 -5.18
CA LEU A 271 -17.76 -3.34 -4.18
C LEU A 271 -17.73 -4.80 -4.64
N TYR A 272 -18.86 -5.36 -5.14
CA TYR A 272 -18.86 -6.71 -5.72
C TYR A 272 -17.85 -6.86 -6.85
N SER A 273 -17.81 -5.88 -7.77
CA SER A 273 -16.89 -5.91 -8.91
C SER A 273 -15.41 -5.84 -8.51
N GLU A 274 -15.12 -5.19 -7.38
CA GLU A 274 -13.77 -5.05 -6.84
C GLU A 274 -13.35 -6.28 -6.04
N ILE A 275 -14.19 -6.72 -5.10
CA ILE A 275 -13.91 -7.87 -4.23
C ILE A 275 -13.79 -9.15 -5.07
N PHE A 276 -14.76 -9.40 -5.96
CA PHE A 276 -14.83 -10.62 -6.77
C PHE A 276 -14.23 -10.40 -8.18
N SER A 277 -13.16 -9.61 -8.26
CA SER A 277 -12.60 -9.21 -9.57
C SER A 277 -12.13 -10.39 -10.45
N GLN A 278 -11.67 -11.48 -9.84
CA GLN A 278 -11.27 -12.71 -10.55
C GLN A 278 -12.47 -13.48 -11.12
N MET A 279 -13.67 -13.25 -10.59
CA MET A 279 -14.92 -13.90 -11.03
C MET A 279 -15.71 -13.05 -12.01
N LYS A 280 -15.19 -11.90 -12.48
CA LYS A 280 -15.92 -11.03 -13.41
C LYS A 280 -16.46 -11.83 -14.59
N GLY A 281 -15.64 -12.71 -15.17
CA GLY A 281 -15.99 -13.64 -16.26
C GLY A 281 -17.24 -14.49 -16.02
N LEU A 282 -17.51 -14.80 -14.76
CA LEU A 282 -18.61 -15.66 -14.31
C LEU A 282 -19.83 -14.86 -13.83
N MET A 283 -19.77 -13.53 -13.84
CA MET A 283 -20.88 -12.72 -13.35
C MET A 283 -21.98 -12.61 -14.41
N ALA A 284 -23.23 -12.65 -13.95
CA ALA A 284 -24.40 -12.27 -14.71
C ALA A 284 -25.37 -11.50 -13.81
N PHE A 285 -26.16 -10.60 -14.41
CA PHE A 285 -27.20 -9.86 -13.71
C PHE A 285 -28.54 -10.56 -13.87
N VAL A 286 -29.30 -10.68 -12.78
CA VAL A 286 -30.67 -11.21 -12.81
C VAL A 286 -31.60 -10.12 -12.31
N HIS A 287 -32.40 -9.58 -13.21
CA HIS A 287 -33.42 -8.60 -12.88
C HIS A 287 -34.65 -9.34 -12.37
N THR A 288 -35.00 -9.12 -11.11
CA THR A 288 -36.18 -9.70 -10.46
C THR A 288 -37.34 -8.71 -10.43
N LYS A 289 -38.55 -9.18 -10.14
CA LYS A 289 -39.79 -8.39 -10.18
C LYS A 289 -40.05 -7.81 -11.57
N CYS A 290 -39.76 -8.64 -12.57
CA CYS A 290 -39.90 -8.34 -13.98
C CYS A 290 -41.25 -8.82 -14.50
N LYS A 291 -42.29 -7.98 -14.34
CA LYS A 291 -43.63 -8.25 -14.91
C LYS A 291 -43.56 -8.45 -16.40
N PHE A 292 -43.63 -9.70 -16.84
CA PHE A 292 -43.52 -10.07 -18.24
C PHE A 292 -44.58 -9.36 -19.07
N GLU A 293 -45.76 -9.06 -18.52
CA GLU A 293 -46.83 -8.29 -19.19
C GLU A 293 -46.41 -6.86 -19.59
N THR A 294 -45.40 -6.32 -18.92
CA THR A 294 -44.90 -4.95 -19.12
C THR A 294 -43.63 -4.91 -19.96
N GLN A 295 -43.09 -6.06 -20.35
CA GLN A 295 -41.79 -6.18 -21.01
C GLN A 295 -41.89 -6.92 -22.34
N HIS A 296 -41.58 -6.25 -23.44
CA HIS A 296 -41.44 -6.92 -24.73
C HIS A 296 -39.98 -7.30 -24.99
N PHE A 297 -39.66 -8.60 -25.05
CA PHE A 297 -38.27 -9.05 -25.26
C PHE A 297 -37.85 -9.11 -26.74
N GLU A 298 -38.81 -9.20 -27.66
CA GLU A 298 -38.54 -9.29 -29.10
C GLU A 298 -38.27 -7.95 -29.77
N ASP A 299 -38.82 -6.83 -29.26
CA ASP A 299 -38.78 -5.56 -30.01
C ASP A 299 -37.41 -4.88 -30.06
N LYS A 300 -36.35 -5.54 -29.55
CA LYS A 300 -34.99 -5.01 -29.33
C LYS A 300 -34.92 -3.72 -28.48
N LYS A 301 -36.06 -3.11 -28.15
CA LYS A 301 -36.18 -1.92 -27.32
C LYS A 301 -36.58 -2.38 -25.92
N LEU A 302 -35.58 -2.69 -25.11
CA LEU A 302 -35.79 -2.74 -23.67
C LEU A 302 -36.38 -1.38 -23.23
N PRO A 303 -37.25 -1.35 -22.20
CA PRO A 303 -37.74 -0.10 -21.66
C PRO A 303 -36.57 0.86 -21.37
N PRO A 304 -36.68 2.18 -21.64
CA PRO A 304 -35.55 3.11 -21.54
C PRO A 304 -34.80 3.08 -20.20
N TYR A 305 -35.49 2.79 -19.10
CA TYR A 305 -34.85 2.66 -17.79
C TYR A 305 -34.00 1.37 -17.66
N ILE A 306 -34.36 0.27 -18.32
CA ILE A 306 -33.53 -0.94 -18.35
C ILE A 306 -32.25 -0.67 -19.12
N GLU A 307 -32.33 0.04 -20.26
CA GLU A 307 -31.14 0.50 -20.98
C GLU A 307 -30.27 1.40 -20.11
N SER A 308 -30.89 2.32 -19.35
CA SER A 308 -30.17 3.16 -18.38
C SER A 308 -29.47 2.32 -17.29
N ILE A 309 -30.14 1.30 -16.73
CA ILE A 309 -29.54 0.40 -15.74
C ILE A 309 -28.40 -0.39 -16.37
N LYS A 310 -28.59 -0.96 -17.58
CA LYS A 310 -27.53 -1.68 -18.29
C LYS A 310 -26.32 -0.79 -18.56
N ALA A 311 -26.54 0.46 -18.97
CA ALA A 311 -25.46 1.44 -19.15
C ALA A 311 -24.71 1.74 -17.84
N ASP A 312 -25.43 1.94 -16.73
CA ASP A 312 -24.83 2.13 -15.41
C ASP A 312 -24.04 0.89 -14.97
N LEU A 313 -24.60 -0.31 -15.14
CA LEU A 313 -23.94 -1.57 -14.80
C LEU A 313 -22.70 -1.80 -15.65
N LYS A 314 -22.76 -1.54 -16.95
CA LYS A 314 -21.60 -1.60 -17.85
C LYS A 314 -20.49 -0.66 -17.40
N LYS A 315 -20.85 0.56 -16.96
CA LYS A 315 -19.90 1.54 -16.41
C LYS A 315 -19.26 1.05 -15.11
N ILE A 316 -20.04 0.44 -14.21
CA ILE A 316 -19.54 -0.08 -12.93
C ILE A 316 -18.64 -1.30 -13.14
N MET A 317 -19.06 -2.24 -13.99
CA MET A 317 -18.35 -3.49 -14.21
C MET A 317 -17.12 -3.34 -15.11
N GLY A 318 -17.12 -2.28 -15.94
CA GLY A 318 -16.10 -2.01 -16.96
C GLY A 318 -16.28 -2.82 -18.24
N ARG A 319 -17.40 -3.54 -18.38
CA ARG A 319 -17.73 -4.39 -19.54
C ARG A 319 -19.23 -4.66 -19.59
N ASP A 320 -19.71 -5.05 -20.76
CA ASP A 320 -21.07 -5.59 -20.85
C ASP A 320 -21.11 -6.96 -20.18
N ILE A 321 -22.20 -7.26 -19.48
CA ILE A 321 -22.37 -8.50 -18.74
C ILE A 321 -23.74 -9.06 -19.11
N GLN A 322 -23.87 -10.37 -19.14
CA GLN A 322 -25.15 -11.01 -19.44
C GLN A 322 -26.24 -10.58 -18.45
N HIS A 323 -27.44 -10.29 -18.97
CA HIS A 323 -28.61 -9.95 -18.17
C HIS A 323 -29.72 -10.99 -18.39
N PHE A 324 -30.32 -11.44 -17.30
CA PHE A 324 -31.50 -12.28 -17.28
C PHE A 324 -32.66 -11.48 -16.65
N PHE A 325 -33.88 -11.74 -17.11
CA PHE A 325 -35.08 -11.10 -16.60
C PHE A 325 -36.04 -12.18 -16.15
N ILE A 326 -36.41 -12.17 -14.88
CA ILE A 326 -37.23 -13.23 -14.29
C ILE A 326 -38.31 -12.66 -13.36
N GLU A 327 -39.51 -13.19 -13.50
CA GLU A 327 -40.59 -13.02 -12.53
C GLU A 327 -40.48 -14.13 -11.47
N CYS A 328 -40.23 -13.75 -10.22
CA CYS A 328 -40.19 -14.68 -9.08
C CYS A 328 -41.43 -14.53 -8.18
N ASP A 329 -42.51 -13.96 -8.71
CA ASP A 329 -43.81 -13.89 -8.04
C ASP A 329 -44.53 -15.23 -8.20
N PHE A 330 -44.69 -15.97 -7.10
CA PHE A 330 -45.31 -17.29 -7.10
C PHE A 330 -46.84 -17.23 -7.12
N GLU A 331 -47.44 -16.07 -6.89
CA GLU A 331 -48.90 -15.88 -6.98
C GLU A 331 -49.38 -15.85 -8.44
N ASP A 332 -48.47 -15.57 -9.38
CA ASP A 332 -48.77 -15.59 -10.80
C ASP A 332 -48.51 -16.99 -11.39
N ASP A 333 -49.59 -17.76 -11.50
CA ASP A 333 -49.65 -19.12 -12.02
C ASP A 333 -50.04 -19.18 -13.51
N LYS A 334 -50.06 -18.03 -14.22
CA LYS A 334 -50.38 -18.02 -15.65
C LYS A 334 -49.42 -18.95 -16.41
N PRO A 335 -49.91 -19.90 -17.23
CA PRO A 335 -49.07 -20.87 -17.94
C PRO A 335 -47.92 -20.21 -18.73
N SER A 336 -48.19 -19.12 -19.45
CA SER A 336 -47.19 -18.38 -20.23
C SER A 336 -46.06 -17.80 -19.36
N ILE A 337 -46.39 -17.30 -18.16
CA ILE A 337 -45.41 -16.73 -17.22
C ILE A 337 -44.58 -17.84 -16.58
N LEU A 338 -45.22 -18.94 -16.19
CA LEU A 338 -44.56 -20.11 -15.66
C LEU A 338 -43.56 -20.72 -16.68
N PHE A 339 -43.97 -20.86 -17.94
CA PHE A 339 -43.10 -21.29 -19.03
C PHE A 339 -41.87 -20.39 -19.19
N LEU A 340 -42.07 -19.06 -19.25
CA LEU A 340 -40.96 -18.10 -19.38
C LEU A 340 -40.00 -18.15 -18.17
N ARG A 341 -40.55 -18.28 -16.96
CA ARG A 341 -39.78 -18.44 -15.72
C ARG A 341 -38.91 -19.69 -15.78
N HIS A 342 -39.49 -20.85 -16.09
CA HIS A 342 -38.77 -22.12 -16.19
C HIS A 342 -37.71 -22.10 -17.29
N ARG A 343 -38.02 -21.52 -18.46
CA ARG A 343 -37.06 -21.34 -19.54
C ARG A 343 -35.87 -20.47 -19.10
N MET A 344 -36.12 -19.37 -18.40
CA MET A 344 -35.07 -18.49 -17.91
C MET A 344 -34.19 -19.16 -16.86
N ILE A 345 -34.80 -19.87 -15.90
CA ILE A 345 -34.08 -20.66 -14.89
C ILE A 345 -33.19 -21.69 -15.59
N ARG A 346 -33.75 -22.46 -16.53
CA ARG A 346 -32.97 -23.43 -17.32
C ARG A 346 -31.76 -22.79 -17.97
N HIS A 347 -31.93 -21.63 -18.63
CA HIS A 347 -30.82 -20.91 -19.26
C HIS A 347 -29.74 -20.49 -18.26
N ILE A 348 -30.14 -19.99 -17.09
CA ILE A 348 -29.20 -19.61 -16.02
C ILE A 348 -28.42 -20.84 -15.51
N LEU A 349 -29.10 -21.96 -15.28
CA LEU A 349 -28.45 -23.18 -14.81
C LEU A 349 -27.51 -23.80 -15.86
N LEU A 350 -27.90 -23.77 -17.13
CA LEU A 350 -27.02 -24.17 -18.24
C LEU A 350 -25.80 -23.26 -18.34
N LYS A 351 -25.94 -21.96 -18.10
CA LYS A 351 -24.80 -21.04 -18.05
C LYS A 351 -23.82 -21.41 -16.93
N ALA A 352 -24.32 -21.87 -15.78
CA ALA A 352 -23.47 -22.36 -14.69
C ALA A 352 -22.68 -23.59 -15.11
N ILE A 353 -23.29 -24.51 -15.87
CA ILE A 353 -22.57 -25.64 -16.45
C ILE A 353 -21.47 -25.06 -17.36
N PHE A 354 -21.84 -24.38 -18.46
CA PHE A 354 -20.90 -24.04 -19.53
C PHE A 354 -19.77 -23.07 -19.17
N ASN A 355 -19.79 -22.47 -17.99
CA ASN A 355 -18.71 -21.64 -17.51
C ASN A 355 -17.51 -22.46 -17.02
N LEU A 356 -16.30 -21.94 -17.26
CA LEU A 356 -15.09 -22.48 -16.65
C LEU A 356 -15.06 -22.12 -15.16
N PRO A 357 -14.86 -23.10 -14.25
CA PRO A 357 -14.82 -22.83 -12.83
C PRO A 357 -13.63 -21.95 -12.44
N VAL A 358 -13.83 -21.13 -11.41
CA VAL A 358 -12.75 -20.39 -10.73
C VAL A 358 -12.50 -21.03 -9.36
N PRO A 359 -11.29 -21.57 -9.10
CA PRO A 359 -10.94 -22.14 -7.81
C PRO A 359 -11.00 -21.13 -6.67
N THR A 360 -11.68 -21.49 -5.58
CA THR A 360 -11.88 -20.63 -4.42
C THR A 360 -10.61 -20.49 -3.58
N GLU A 361 -9.74 -21.51 -3.59
CA GLU A 361 -8.45 -21.48 -2.88
C GLU A 361 -7.50 -20.39 -3.38
N ARG A 362 -7.59 -20.02 -4.67
CA ARG A 362 -6.71 -19.01 -5.30
C ARG A 362 -7.34 -17.62 -5.28
N MET A 363 -8.46 -17.46 -4.58
CA MET A 363 -9.18 -16.20 -4.56
C MET A 363 -8.37 -15.12 -3.85
N ARG A 364 -8.22 -14.00 -4.55
CA ARG A 364 -7.68 -12.76 -3.99
C ARG A 364 -8.75 -11.70 -3.95
N LEU A 365 -8.84 -11.06 -2.80
CA LEU A 365 -9.81 -10.03 -2.53
C LEU A 365 -9.11 -8.70 -2.64
N LYS A 366 -9.68 -7.75 -3.40
CA LYS A 366 -9.25 -6.37 -3.27
C LYS A 366 -9.64 -5.85 -1.90
N LYS A 367 -8.74 -5.11 -1.26
CA LYS A 367 -9.02 -4.45 0.01
C LYS A 367 -10.19 -3.48 -0.13
N THR A 368 -11.09 -3.48 0.84
CA THR A 368 -12.21 -2.54 0.90
C THR A 368 -11.69 -1.11 1.12
N PRO A 369 -12.49 -0.06 0.86
CA PRO A 369 -12.10 1.31 1.18
C PRO A 369 -11.68 1.48 2.65
N LYS A 370 -12.43 0.90 3.59
CA LYS A 370 -12.10 0.93 5.03
C LYS A 370 -10.73 0.32 5.34
N MET A 371 -10.41 -0.82 4.73
CA MET A 371 -9.09 -1.45 4.87
C MET A 371 -7.97 -0.55 4.33
N LYS A 372 -8.17 0.07 3.16
CA LYS A 372 -7.20 0.99 2.55
C LYS A 372 -6.98 2.24 3.40
N ASP A 373 -8.03 2.76 4.03
CA ASP A 373 -7.92 3.91 4.95
C ASP A 373 -7.08 3.55 6.17
N VAL A 374 -7.35 2.37 6.77
CA VAL A 374 -6.55 1.83 7.88
C VAL A 374 -5.10 1.61 7.47
N ASP A 375 -4.85 1.00 6.31
CA ASP A 375 -3.50 0.79 5.79
C ASP A 375 -2.77 2.12 5.56
N SER A 376 -3.47 3.13 5.04
CA SER A 376 -2.91 4.46 4.84
C SER A 376 -2.49 5.11 6.17
N MET A 377 -3.27 4.91 7.24
CA MET A 377 -2.88 5.34 8.59
C MET A 377 -1.65 4.59 9.11
N ILE A 378 -1.58 3.27 8.91
CA ILE A 378 -0.42 2.45 9.29
C ILE A 378 0.85 2.95 8.58
N LEU A 379 0.76 3.19 7.27
CA LEU A 379 1.87 3.70 6.46
C LEU A 379 2.32 5.08 6.95
N LYS A 380 1.37 5.97 7.22
CA LYS A 380 1.65 7.30 7.77
C LYS A 380 2.38 7.23 9.12
N VAL A 381 1.92 6.39 10.05
CA VAL A 381 2.57 6.21 11.36
C VAL A 381 4.00 5.68 11.21
N TYR A 382 4.22 4.77 10.25
CA TYR A 382 5.56 4.27 9.95
C TYR A 382 6.48 5.37 9.37
N ASP A 383 5.98 6.15 8.42
CA ASP A 383 6.73 7.26 7.82
C ASP A 383 7.06 8.34 8.85
N ASP A 384 6.11 8.70 9.72
CA ASP A 384 6.33 9.63 10.84
C ASP A 384 7.42 9.11 11.80
N LYS A 385 7.43 7.81 12.09
CA LYS A 385 8.46 7.19 12.93
C LYS A 385 9.83 7.20 12.26
N LEU A 386 9.87 6.92 10.95
CA LEU A 386 11.11 6.95 10.16
C LEU A 386 11.67 8.38 10.11
N GLN A 387 10.81 9.37 9.92
CA GLN A 387 11.14 10.79 9.93
C GLN A 387 11.66 11.24 11.31
N ARG A 388 10.98 10.89 12.41
CA ARG A 388 11.48 11.20 13.78
C ARG A 388 12.82 10.55 14.06
N ASN A 389 13.04 9.31 13.63
CA ASN A 389 14.32 8.63 13.79
C ASN A 389 15.43 9.34 12.99
N LYS A 390 15.12 9.81 11.79
CA LYS A 390 16.02 10.63 10.98
C LYS A 390 16.35 11.96 11.67
N GLU A 391 15.35 12.67 12.17
CA GLU A 391 15.54 13.94 12.90
C GLU A 391 16.37 13.78 14.18
N MET A 392 16.13 12.72 14.97
CA MET A 392 16.95 12.41 16.14
C MET A 392 18.40 12.11 15.76
N ARG A 393 18.61 11.39 14.66
CA ARG A 393 19.94 11.07 14.12
C ARG A 393 20.66 12.33 13.64
N ASP A 394 19.99 13.17 12.87
CA ASP A 394 20.52 14.44 12.35
C ASP A 394 20.88 15.38 13.50
N LYS A 395 20.01 15.47 14.53
CA LYS A 395 20.30 16.24 15.76
C LYS A 395 21.52 15.70 16.51
N ALA A 396 21.66 14.37 16.62
CA ALA A 396 22.81 13.76 17.27
C ALA A 396 24.11 13.99 16.49
N ILE A 397 24.06 13.98 15.15
CA ILE A 397 25.18 14.35 14.29
C ILE A 397 25.54 15.83 14.48
N GLY A 398 24.56 16.74 14.50
CA GLY A 398 24.79 18.16 14.73
C GLY A 398 25.53 18.43 16.05
N VAL A 399 25.09 17.80 17.15
CA VAL A 399 25.78 17.90 18.46
C VAL A 399 27.21 17.36 18.42
N LEU A 400 27.49 16.33 17.60
CA LEU A 400 28.85 15.84 17.41
C LEU A 400 29.70 16.78 16.56
N ASP A 401 29.12 17.42 15.55
CA ASP A 401 29.80 18.38 14.69
C ASP A 401 30.23 19.61 15.48
N ASP A 402 29.38 20.10 16.39
CA ASP A 402 29.74 21.16 17.34
C ASP A 402 30.93 20.74 18.21
N LYS A 403 30.88 19.54 18.80
CA LYS A 403 31.97 18.99 19.62
C LYS A 403 33.27 18.75 18.84
N ILE A 404 33.18 18.38 17.56
CA ILE A 404 34.34 18.23 16.68
C ILE A 404 34.96 19.60 16.43
N THR A 405 34.12 20.61 16.19
CA THR A 405 34.54 22.00 16.00
C THR A 405 35.27 22.53 17.24
N ASP A 406 34.73 22.30 18.44
CA ASP A 406 35.38 22.68 19.71
C ASP A 406 36.75 22.00 19.87
N ALA A 407 36.85 20.70 19.58
CA ALA A 407 38.11 19.98 19.68
C ALA A 407 39.16 20.49 18.66
N LEU A 408 38.73 20.83 17.45
CA LEU A 408 39.60 21.43 16.44
C LEU A 408 40.10 22.81 16.86
N TYR A 409 39.27 23.61 17.50
CA TYR A 409 39.65 24.91 18.06
C TYR A 409 40.74 24.76 19.13
N GLU A 410 40.53 23.86 20.10
CA GLU A 410 41.50 23.56 21.15
C GLU A 410 42.83 23.03 20.58
N ILE A 411 42.77 22.11 19.61
CA ILE A 411 43.97 21.61 18.91
C ILE A 411 44.72 22.76 18.26
N ARG A 412 44.02 23.67 17.58
CA ARG A 412 44.64 24.81 16.90
C ARG A 412 45.30 25.79 17.88
N GLU A 413 44.65 26.10 19.00
CA GLU A 413 45.25 26.96 20.04
C GLU A 413 46.52 26.33 20.63
N LEU A 414 46.48 25.02 20.91
CA LEU A 414 47.64 24.28 21.41
C LEU A 414 48.78 24.23 20.38
N GLU A 415 48.47 23.98 19.12
CA GLU A 415 49.45 23.98 18.02
C GLU A 415 50.07 25.37 17.82
N GLN A 416 49.29 26.44 17.90
CA GLN A 416 49.78 27.82 17.83
C GLN A 416 50.72 28.15 19.00
N PHE A 417 50.34 27.77 20.24
CA PHE A 417 51.21 27.94 21.40
C PHE A 417 52.54 27.21 21.22
N LEU A 418 52.50 25.94 20.79
CA LEU A 418 53.72 25.18 20.55
C LEU A 418 54.56 25.82 19.44
N HIS A 419 53.94 26.30 18.35
CA HIS A 419 54.65 27.01 17.29
C HIS A 419 55.38 28.26 17.79
N ASP A 420 54.77 29.06 18.67
CA ASP A 420 55.31 30.35 19.11
C ASP A 420 56.36 30.24 20.24
N PHE A 421 56.28 29.16 21.04
CA PHE A 421 57.10 28.99 22.24
C PHE A 421 58.13 27.84 22.15
N ASP A 422 57.89 26.81 21.34
CA ASP A 422 58.83 25.70 21.11
C ASP A 422 59.85 26.05 20.01
N THR A 423 60.38 27.28 20.05
CA THR A 423 61.38 27.77 19.11
C THR A 423 62.77 27.79 19.73
N LYS A 424 63.78 27.82 18.85
CA LYS A 424 65.19 28.02 19.24
C LYS A 424 65.54 29.50 19.41
N ASP A 425 64.57 30.40 19.32
CA ASP A 425 64.81 31.83 19.42
C ASP A 425 65.32 32.19 20.81
N LEU A 426 66.25 33.14 20.84
CA LEU A 426 66.85 33.61 22.08
C LEU A 426 65.97 34.71 22.68
N GLU A 427 65.60 34.53 23.94
CA GLU A 427 64.87 35.50 24.73
C GLU A 427 65.78 36.06 25.82
N LEU A 428 65.81 37.38 25.95
CA LEU A 428 66.59 38.06 26.98
C LEU A 428 65.96 37.81 28.35
N ILE A 429 66.70 37.17 29.26
CA ILE A 429 66.22 36.85 30.61
C ILE A 429 66.68 37.84 31.67
N ASP A 430 67.86 38.43 31.50
CA ASP A 430 68.37 39.46 32.39
C ASP A 430 69.38 40.35 31.63
N GLU A 431 69.45 41.60 32.06
CA GLU A 431 70.30 42.64 31.51
C GLU A 431 71.00 43.36 32.66
N LYS A 432 72.32 43.24 32.74
CA LYS A 432 73.14 43.94 33.73
C LYS A 432 74.00 44.98 33.05
N LYS A 433 73.71 46.24 33.37
CA LYS A 433 74.54 47.39 33.02
C LYS A 433 75.30 47.83 34.26
N HIS A 434 76.59 48.08 34.09
CA HIS A 434 77.43 48.60 35.16
C HIS A 434 78.35 49.65 34.57
N ASP A 435 78.10 50.89 34.96
CA ASP A 435 78.94 52.03 34.63
C ASP A 435 79.76 52.36 35.86
N GLN A 436 81.08 52.26 35.75
CA GLN A 436 81.97 52.52 36.88
C GLN A 436 83.09 53.47 36.49
N GLU A 437 83.19 54.57 37.25
CA GLU A 437 84.34 55.45 37.20
C GLU A 437 85.44 54.92 38.11
N TRP A 438 86.64 54.76 37.58
CA TRP A 438 87.78 54.22 38.32
C TRP A 438 88.68 55.37 38.79
N SER A 439 89.02 55.37 40.09
CA SER A 439 89.98 56.33 40.63
C SER A 439 91.42 55.89 40.32
N ILE A 440 92.31 56.86 40.09
CA ILE A 440 93.70 56.69 39.59
C ILE A 440 94.57 55.78 40.50
N LEU A 441 94.13 55.42 41.70
CA LEU A 441 94.93 54.71 42.70
C LEU A 441 94.82 53.18 42.64
N SER A 442 93.93 52.58 41.82
CA SER A 442 93.77 51.12 41.75
C SER A 442 94.54 50.50 40.58
N TRP A 443 95.72 49.89 40.83
CA TRP A 443 96.42 49.09 39.82
C TRP A 443 95.52 47.93 39.36
N ARG A 444 94.97 48.06 38.13
CA ARG A 444 94.01 47.14 37.46
C ARG A 444 92.62 47.06 38.12
N PRO A 445 91.71 47.99 37.79
CA PRO A 445 90.34 47.91 38.26
C PRO A 445 89.63 46.62 37.81
N LYS A 446 88.88 46.00 38.73
CA LYS A 446 88.14 44.75 38.50
C LYS A 446 86.64 44.94 38.75
N ALA A 447 85.82 44.78 37.72
CA ALA A 447 84.37 44.72 37.87
C ALA A 447 83.91 43.25 37.89
N VAL A 448 82.86 42.96 38.67
CA VAL A 448 82.22 41.65 38.68
C VAL A 448 80.74 41.84 38.39
N LEU A 449 80.27 41.31 37.26
CA LEU A 449 78.84 41.19 36.99
C LEU A 449 78.42 39.80 37.42
N GLU A 450 77.35 39.70 38.21
CA GLU A 450 76.86 38.44 38.72
C GLU A 450 75.34 38.38 38.73
N VAL A 451 74.80 37.25 38.28
CA VAL A 451 73.41 36.86 38.36
C VAL A 451 73.35 35.46 38.95
N ARG A 452 72.63 35.31 40.06
CA ARG A 452 72.43 34.02 40.76
C ARG A 452 70.97 33.61 40.69
N ASP A 453 70.73 32.33 40.95
CA ASP A 453 69.41 31.76 41.21
C ASP A 453 68.41 31.95 40.06
N LEU A 454 68.87 31.83 38.81
CA LEU A 454 67.99 31.87 37.65
C LEU A 454 67.08 30.63 37.65
N GLU A 455 65.80 30.84 37.33
CA GLU A 455 64.84 29.75 37.19
C GLU A 455 65.24 28.79 36.05
N PHE A 456 65.93 29.31 35.04
CA PHE A 456 66.30 28.62 33.81
C PHE A 456 67.82 28.57 33.60
N ALA A 457 68.27 27.55 32.89
CA ALA A 457 69.66 27.46 32.45
C ALA A 457 69.91 28.50 31.36
N ILE A 458 71.04 29.21 31.44
CA ILE A 458 71.43 30.19 30.42
C ILE A 458 71.86 29.44 29.15
N ASP A 459 71.49 29.93 27.97
CA ASP A 459 71.92 29.36 26.68
C ASP A 459 73.02 30.20 26.03
N VAL A 460 72.85 31.53 25.98
CA VAL A 460 73.80 32.44 25.31
C VAL A 460 74.05 33.65 26.18
N ILE A 461 75.31 34.09 26.22
CA ILE A 461 75.73 35.25 27.00
C ILE A 461 76.44 36.22 26.05
N ARG A 462 75.99 37.46 26.01
CA ARG A 462 76.65 38.53 25.27
C ARG A 462 77.14 39.58 26.25
N VAL A 463 78.44 39.81 26.27
CA VAL A 463 79.06 40.84 27.09
C VAL A 463 79.64 41.89 26.15
N ASP A 464 78.97 43.03 26.09
CA ASP A 464 79.49 44.21 25.42
C ASP A 464 80.40 44.94 26.41
N LYS A 465 81.64 45.22 25.98
CA LYS A 465 82.70 45.82 26.79
C LYS A 465 83.53 46.78 25.95
N ASP A 466 84.17 47.74 26.60
CA ASP A 466 85.10 48.66 25.96
C ASP A 466 86.35 47.93 25.42
N GLU A 467 86.97 48.47 24.37
CA GLU A 467 88.10 47.86 23.64
C GLU A 467 89.30 47.49 24.54
N HIS A 468 89.47 48.20 25.66
CA HIS A 468 90.56 48.01 26.61
C HIS A 468 90.21 47.15 27.82
N THR A 469 89.05 46.49 27.82
CA THR A 469 88.63 45.58 28.88
C THR A 469 88.86 44.13 28.47
N THR A 470 89.48 43.35 29.34
CA THR A 470 89.63 41.90 29.19
C THR A 470 88.69 41.16 30.14
N VAL A 471 88.09 40.08 29.64
CA VAL A 471 87.32 39.15 30.45
C VAL A 471 88.35 38.23 31.13
N THR A 472 88.46 38.29 32.46
CA THR A 472 89.49 37.54 33.20
C THR A 472 88.99 36.21 33.71
N GLN A 473 87.71 36.11 34.05
CA GLN A 473 87.12 34.88 34.53
C GLN A 473 85.63 34.88 34.26
N THR A 474 85.12 33.83 33.64
CA THR A 474 83.68 33.57 33.52
C THR A 474 83.38 32.30 34.32
N LEU A 475 82.50 32.41 35.31
CA LEU A 475 81.98 31.30 36.12
C LEU A 475 80.49 31.20 35.87
N GLY A 476 79.97 30.01 35.60
CA GLY A 476 78.63 29.90 35.03
C GLY A 476 78.62 30.15 33.52
N GLY A 477 77.66 29.56 32.82
CA GLY A 477 77.64 29.51 31.36
C GLY A 477 76.49 28.65 30.83
N GLU A 478 76.59 28.24 29.57
CA GLU A 478 75.59 27.40 28.89
C GLU A 478 75.20 26.19 29.76
N GLY A 479 73.91 26.04 30.05
CA GLY A 479 73.39 24.96 30.90
C GLY A 479 73.38 25.26 32.41
N GLN A 480 73.92 26.39 32.88
CA GLN A 480 73.96 26.76 34.30
C GLN A 480 72.90 27.82 34.66
N LYS A 481 72.40 27.74 35.90
CA LYS A 481 71.38 28.66 36.48
C LYS A 481 71.99 29.89 37.19
N PHE A 482 73.28 30.13 36.98
CA PHE A 482 73.98 31.30 37.50
C PHE A 482 75.05 31.70 36.51
N TRP A 483 75.44 32.96 36.55
CA TRP A 483 76.54 33.48 35.78
C TRP A 483 77.26 34.60 36.51
N ARG A 484 78.58 34.60 36.39
CA ARG A 484 79.46 35.60 36.95
C ARG A 484 80.59 35.84 35.96
N VAL A 485 80.81 37.10 35.60
CA VAL A 485 82.02 37.48 34.86
C VAL A 485 82.84 38.48 35.66
N SER A 486 84.14 38.24 35.71
CA SER A 486 85.14 39.19 36.17
C SER A 486 85.75 39.88 34.96
N LEU A 487 85.73 41.21 34.98
CA LEU A 487 86.28 42.08 33.94
C LEU A 487 87.42 42.89 34.54
N THR A 488 88.53 43.02 33.81
CA THR A 488 89.62 43.93 34.19
C THR A 488 89.92 44.90 33.06
N SER A 489 90.11 46.19 33.38
CA SER A 489 90.51 47.21 32.40
C SER A 489 92.00 47.52 32.52
N ASP A 490 92.66 47.70 31.37
CA ASP A 490 94.07 48.08 31.30
C ASP A 490 94.29 49.60 31.44
N PHE A 491 93.22 50.41 31.35
CA PHE A 491 93.27 51.87 31.47
C PHE A 491 92.37 52.41 32.60
N PHE A 492 92.82 53.51 33.22
CA PHE A 492 92.13 54.25 34.28
C PHE A 492 91.11 55.26 33.74
N GLN A 493 90.17 54.82 32.91
CA GLN A 493 89.04 55.63 32.46
C GLN A 493 87.71 54.91 32.74
N GLN A 494 86.60 55.65 32.70
CA GLN A 494 85.25 55.12 32.90
C GLN A 494 85.04 53.88 32.03
N GLY A 495 84.66 52.77 32.66
CA GLY A 495 84.31 51.55 31.94
C GLY A 495 82.79 51.39 31.91
N ARG A 496 82.23 51.12 30.74
CA ARG A 496 80.83 50.72 30.59
C ARG A 496 80.74 49.25 30.23
N TYR A 497 80.03 48.50 31.06
CA TYR A 497 79.86 47.07 30.87
C TYR A 497 78.39 46.74 30.73
N HIS A 498 78.09 45.90 29.76
CA HIS A 498 76.73 45.49 29.49
C HIS A 498 76.68 44.00 29.19
N ALA A 499 76.12 43.24 30.12
CA ALA A 499 75.88 41.81 29.95
C ALA A 499 74.41 41.55 29.68
N LYS A 500 74.13 40.83 28.59
CA LYS A 500 72.82 40.31 28.22
C LYS A 500 72.85 38.80 28.29
N LEU A 501 71.96 38.26 29.09
CA LEU A 501 71.79 36.82 29.30
C LEU A 501 70.57 36.36 28.51
N TYR A 502 70.75 35.35 27.67
CA TYR A 502 69.70 34.81 26.82
C TYR A 502 69.44 33.34 27.14
N VAL A 503 68.18 32.95 27.08
CA VAL A 503 67.72 31.56 27.09
C VAL A 503 67.02 31.26 25.78
N LYS A 504 67.09 30.03 25.29
CA LYS A 504 66.19 29.59 24.21
C LYS A 504 64.77 29.58 24.75
N ARG A 505 63.82 30.16 24.01
CA ARG A 505 62.41 30.23 24.44
C ARG A 505 61.85 28.85 24.80
N GLY A 506 62.17 27.81 24.02
CA GLY A 506 61.78 26.43 24.34
C GLY A 506 62.35 25.86 25.65
N ASN A 507 63.50 26.35 26.13
CA ASN A 507 64.05 25.95 27.42
C ASN A 507 63.36 26.67 28.59
N LYS A 508 63.00 27.94 28.41
CA LYS A 508 62.27 28.74 29.40
C LYS A 508 60.89 28.14 29.68
N TYR A 509 60.13 27.82 28.63
CA TYR A 509 58.75 27.33 28.75
C TYR A 509 58.62 25.80 28.70
N ARG A 510 59.69 25.06 29.05
CA ARG A 510 59.75 23.60 28.88
C ARG A 510 58.64 22.84 29.64
N PRO A 511 58.30 23.17 30.90
CA PRO A 511 57.19 22.53 31.60
C PRO A 511 55.86 22.72 30.88
N GLU A 512 55.56 23.96 30.48
CA GLU A 512 54.32 24.34 29.79
C GLU A 512 54.25 23.66 28.40
N ILE A 513 55.35 23.61 27.65
CA ILE A 513 55.42 22.91 26.36
C ILE A 513 55.08 21.43 26.53
N ASN A 514 55.61 20.75 27.55
CA ASN A 514 55.32 19.33 27.78
C ASN A 514 53.86 19.08 28.19
N GLU A 515 53.31 19.94 29.04
CA GLU A 515 51.89 19.91 29.41
C GLU A 515 51.00 20.09 28.16
N ARG A 516 51.28 21.11 27.35
CA ARG A 516 50.53 21.42 26.13
C ARG A 516 50.63 20.32 25.07
N ARG A 517 51.80 19.67 24.92
CA ARG A 517 51.96 18.48 24.06
C ARG A 517 51.10 17.30 24.52
N THR A 518 51.03 17.07 25.83
CA THR A 518 50.20 16.00 26.41
C THR A 518 48.71 16.29 26.18
N ALA A 519 48.29 17.54 26.42
CA ALA A 519 46.93 17.98 26.12
C ALA A 519 46.58 17.84 24.62
N LEU A 520 47.52 18.20 23.73
CA LEU A 520 47.33 18.08 22.28
C LEU A 520 47.11 16.63 21.84
N ALA A 521 47.89 15.69 22.37
CA ALA A 521 47.72 14.27 22.08
C ALA A 521 46.35 13.75 22.52
N MET A 522 45.92 14.09 23.74
CA MET A 522 44.60 13.73 24.28
C MET A 522 43.45 14.31 23.44
N TRP A 523 43.57 15.56 23.01
CA TRP A 523 42.55 16.20 22.17
C TRP A 523 42.50 15.60 20.76
N LYS A 524 43.64 15.20 20.18
CA LYS A 524 43.68 14.47 18.90
C LYS A 524 43.00 13.11 19.00
N GLU A 525 43.26 12.33 20.05
CA GLU A 525 42.57 11.05 20.31
C GLU A 525 41.05 11.28 20.48
N THR A 526 40.67 12.32 21.24
CA THR A 526 39.27 12.71 21.43
C THR A 526 38.58 13.08 20.10
N LEU A 527 39.28 13.81 19.23
CA LEU A 527 38.80 14.18 17.90
C LEU A 527 38.58 12.95 17.02
N GLU A 528 39.56 12.03 16.96
CA GLU A 528 39.45 10.79 16.19
C GLU A 528 38.27 9.93 16.67
N ALA A 529 38.11 9.79 18.00
CA ALA A 529 36.97 9.07 18.58
C ALA A 529 35.61 9.71 18.21
N ARG A 530 35.53 11.05 18.23
CA ARG A 530 34.32 11.79 17.83
C ARG A 530 34.03 11.66 16.33
N GLN A 531 35.04 11.77 15.48
CA GLN A 531 34.92 11.59 14.04
C GLN A 531 34.48 10.17 13.67
N LYS A 532 35.05 9.15 14.33
CA LYS A 532 34.62 7.75 14.18
C LYS A 532 33.14 7.59 14.55
N ARG A 533 32.73 8.11 15.71
CA ARG A 533 31.32 8.05 16.15
C ARG A 533 30.37 8.80 15.21
N ARG A 534 30.80 9.94 14.67
CA ARG A 534 30.06 10.67 13.63
C ARG A 534 29.91 9.82 12.37
N ALA A 535 30.97 9.16 11.91
CA ALA A 535 30.94 8.28 10.74
C ALA A 535 30.01 7.07 10.96
N GLU A 536 30.03 6.46 12.15
CA GLU A 536 29.09 5.39 12.53
C GLU A 536 27.63 5.88 12.52
N LEU A 537 27.39 7.09 13.01
CA LEU A 537 26.08 7.73 12.94
C LEU A 537 25.72 8.25 11.57
N ALA A 538 26.63 8.46 10.63
CA ALA A 538 26.31 8.92 9.27
C ALA A 538 26.17 7.74 8.28
N GLY A 539 26.91 6.65 8.51
CA GLY A 539 26.94 5.49 7.63
C GLY A 539 25.72 4.56 7.74
N PRO A 540 25.46 3.71 6.75
CA PRO A 540 24.48 2.63 6.83
C PRO A 540 24.96 1.54 7.80
N SER A 541 24.78 1.77 9.10
CA SER A 541 24.80 0.73 10.16
C SER A 541 25.97 -0.29 10.11
N SER A 542 27.22 0.12 9.91
CA SER A 542 28.36 -0.81 9.84
C SER A 542 29.27 -0.85 11.10
N GLY A 543 28.86 -0.29 12.25
CA GLY A 543 29.69 -0.24 13.46
C GLY A 543 29.42 -1.34 14.49
N ASP A 544 30.46 -2.07 14.89
CA ASP A 544 30.48 -3.24 15.80
C ASP A 544 30.41 -2.94 17.31
N SER A 545 30.23 -1.69 17.75
CA SER A 545 30.40 -1.34 19.18
C SER A 545 29.13 -0.92 19.94
N VAL A 546 27.97 -0.90 19.29
CA VAL A 546 26.69 -0.72 19.99
C VAL A 546 26.23 -2.06 20.54
N ASP A 547 25.91 -2.09 21.84
CA ASP A 547 25.31 -3.20 22.59
C ASP A 547 24.47 -4.10 21.68
N LEU A 548 25.03 -5.27 21.35
CA LEU A 548 24.50 -6.19 20.33
C LEU A 548 23.02 -6.50 20.58
N ALA A 549 22.61 -6.56 21.84
CA ALA A 549 21.23 -6.74 22.28
C ALA A 549 20.31 -5.62 21.79
N LYS A 550 20.71 -4.35 21.93
CA LYS A 550 19.92 -3.18 21.49
C LYS A 550 19.81 -3.12 19.97
N ARG A 551 20.85 -3.57 19.24
CA ARG A 551 20.82 -3.67 17.78
C ARG A 551 19.89 -4.79 17.31
N GLN A 552 19.96 -5.96 17.92
CA GLN A 552 19.05 -7.08 17.65
C GLN A 552 17.60 -6.69 17.92
N GLU A 553 17.34 -5.96 19.01
CA GLU A 553 16.03 -5.43 19.36
C GLU A 553 15.49 -4.49 18.27
N LEU A 554 16.29 -3.50 17.85
CA LEU A 554 15.92 -2.56 16.79
C LEU A 554 15.75 -3.23 15.43
N GLN A 555 16.57 -4.24 15.12
CA GLN A 555 16.44 -5.02 13.88
C GLN A 555 15.16 -5.86 13.89
N ARG A 556 14.83 -6.49 15.02
CA ARG A 556 13.58 -7.23 15.20
C ARG A 556 12.38 -6.30 15.08
N GLU A 557 12.42 -5.15 15.75
CA GLU A 557 11.35 -4.16 15.65
C GLU A 557 11.20 -3.65 14.21
N ARG A 558 12.31 -3.36 13.52
CA ARG A 558 12.31 -2.97 12.11
C ARG A 558 11.74 -4.07 11.21
N GLY A 559 12.09 -5.33 11.43
CA GLY A 559 11.55 -6.47 10.68
C GLY A 559 10.04 -6.58 10.83
N VAL A 560 9.54 -6.41 12.07
CA VAL A 560 8.10 -6.39 12.37
C VAL A 560 7.38 -5.24 11.64
N TRP A 561 7.94 -4.02 11.67
CA TRP A 561 7.36 -2.87 10.94
C TRP A 561 7.45 -3.03 9.42
N LEU A 562 8.54 -3.60 8.89
CA LEU A 562 8.68 -3.83 7.46
C LEU A 562 7.63 -4.83 6.95
N ASN A 563 7.39 -5.90 7.70
CA ASN A 563 6.34 -6.87 7.38
C ASN A 563 4.96 -6.23 7.40
N LEU A 564 4.67 -5.42 8.44
CA LEU A 564 3.45 -4.62 8.54
C LEU A 564 3.25 -3.70 7.33
N VAL A 565 4.28 -2.94 6.95
CA VAL A 565 4.26 -2.01 5.80
C VAL A 565 4.06 -2.76 4.49
N ASN A 566 4.76 -3.88 4.29
CA ASN A 566 4.62 -4.69 3.08
C ASN A 566 3.19 -5.21 2.94
N ARG A 567 2.56 -5.65 4.03
CA ARG A 567 1.14 -6.07 4.02
C ARG A 567 0.19 -4.90 3.78
N ALA A 568 0.43 -3.76 4.42
CA ALA A 568 -0.38 -2.55 4.21
C ALA A 568 -0.33 -2.07 2.74
N LYS A 569 0.84 -2.13 2.11
CA LYS A 569 1.04 -1.74 0.71
C LYS A 569 0.34 -2.64 -0.31
N ARG A 570 0.06 -3.90 0.03
CA ARG A 570 -0.64 -4.82 -0.88
C ARG A 570 -2.05 -4.33 -1.15
N SER A 571 -2.43 -4.30 -2.43
CA SER A 571 -3.79 -3.91 -2.86
C SER A 571 -4.81 -5.04 -2.72
N THR A 572 -4.32 -6.28 -2.57
CA THR A 572 -5.13 -7.49 -2.42
C THR A 572 -4.72 -8.28 -1.18
N LEU A 573 -5.66 -9.07 -0.67
CA LEU A 573 -5.45 -10.01 0.42
C LEU A 573 -5.79 -11.42 -0.06
N HIS A 574 -5.00 -12.38 0.40
CA HIS A 574 -5.39 -13.78 0.31
C HIS A 574 -6.63 -14.01 1.17
N PHE A 575 -7.52 -14.90 0.72
CA PHE A 575 -8.77 -15.16 1.42
C PHE A 575 -8.57 -15.57 2.89
N ASN A 576 -7.65 -16.49 3.19
CA ASN A 576 -7.41 -16.93 4.57
C ASN A 576 -6.99 -15.76 5.48
N LEU A 577 -6.10 -14.89 5.01
CA LEU A 577 -5.67 -13.70 5.75
C LEU A 577 -6.84 -12.73 5.98
N PHE A 578 -7.61 -12.43 4.93
CA PHE A 578 -8.82 -11.60 5.06
C PHE A 578 -9.78 -12.15 6.10
N LYS A 579 -10.07 -13.46 6.05
CA LYS A 579 -10.95 -14.14 7.00
C LYS A 579 -10.44 -13.96 8.43
N MET A 580 -9.16 -14.22 8.69
CA MET A 580 -8.58 -14.09 10.02
C MET A 580 -8.64 -12.65 10.54
N ILE A 581 -8.41 -11.65 9.68
CA ILE A 581 -8.52 -10.23 10.07
C ILE A 581 -9.96 -9.89 10.46
N VAL A 582 -10.94 -10.36 9.70
CA VAL A 582 -12.36 -10.11 9.99
C VAL A 582 -12.83 -10.86 11.24
N GLU A 583 -12.44 -12.12 11.43
CA GLU A 583 -12.77 -12.91 12.63
C GLU A 583 -12.12 -12.36 13.90
N ALA A 584 -10.94 -11.74 13.78
CA ALA A 584 -10.31 -11.00 14.87
C ALA A 584 -11.03 -9.68 15.20
N GLY A 585 -12.05 -9.29 14.42
CA GLY A 585 -12.83 -8.08 14.64
C GLY A 585 -12.04 -6.80 14.43
N VAL A 586 -10.95 -6.85 13.65
CA VAL A 586 -10.04 -5.72 13.41
C VAL A 586 -10.78 -4.51 12.87
N TYR A 587 -11.77 -4.74 11.99
CA TYR A 587 -12.55 -3.67 11.35
C TYR A 587 -13.93 -3.47 11.98
N ASP A 588 -14.21 -4.04 13.14
CA ASP A 588 -15.50 -3.89 13.81
C ASP A 588 -15.53 -2.77 14.84
N LYS A 589 -14.36 -2.18 15.12
CA LYS A 589 -14.23 -1.03 16.02
C LYS A 589 -14.82 0.22 15.39
N GLY A 590 -15.20 1.18 16.24
CA GLY A 590 -15.95 2.36 15.84
C GLY A 590 -15.13 3.24 14.90
N SER A 591 -14.00 3.74 15.37
CA SER A 591 -13.19 4.68 14.58
C SER A 591 -12.12 3.98 13.74
N THR A 592 -11.70 4.61 12.63
CA THR A 592 -10.57 4.15 11.82
C THR A 592 -9.27 4.05 12.62
N SER A 593 -9.10 4.88 13.66
CA SER A 593 -7.93 4.85 14.55
C SER A 593 -7.90 3.58 15.41
N GLU A 594 -9.03 3.19 15.99
CA GLU A 594 -9.13 1.94 16.76
C GLU A 594 -8.90 0.73 15.85
N CYS A 595 -9.47 0.76 14.64
CA CYS A 595 -9.22 -0.28 13.63
C CYS A 595 -7.73 -0.36 13.26
N MET A 596 -7.02 0.77 13.21
CA MET A 596 -5.59 0.83 12.91
C MET A 596 -4.74 0.17 13.99
N GLU A 597 -5.04 0.41 15.26
CA GLU A 597 -4.31 -0.21 16.37
C GLU A 597 -4.49 -1.73 16.38
N GLU A 598 -5.72 -2.21 16.19
CA GLU A 598 -6.05 -3.63 16.10
C GLU A 598 -5.42 -4.27 14.86
N ALA A 599 -5.47 -3.60 13.70
CA ALA A 599 -4.84 -4.09 12.47
C ALA A 599 -3.32 -4.18 12.63
N ALA A 600 -2.69 -3.16 13.24
CA ALA A 600 -1.27 -3.19 13.53
C ALA A 600 -0.92 -4.30 14.51
N ALA A 601 -1.69 -4.51 15.57
CA ALA A 601 -1.48 -5.61 16.51
C ALA A 601 -1.61 -6.98 15.83
N PHE A 602 -2.66 -7.17 15.03
CA PHE A 602 -2.90 -8.38 14.26
C PHE A 602 -1.77 -8.68 13.28
N TYR A 603 -1.37 -7.69 12.46
CA TYR A 603 -0.29 -7.89 11.50
C TYR A 603 1.07 -8.14 12.16
N LYS A 604 1.30 -7.62 13.38
CA LYS A 604 2.53 -7.91 14.13
C LYS A 604 2.58 -9.34 14.67
N SER A 605 1.43 -9.90 15.08
CA SER A 605 1.35 -11.26 15.61
C SER A 605 1.18 -12.32 14.52
N TYR A 606 0.70 -11.95 13.34
CA TYR A 606 0.47 -12.87 12.24
C TYR A 606 1.79 -13.36 11.62
N VAL A 607 2.10 -14.63 11.86
CA VAL A 607 3.17 -15.38 11.21
C VAL A 607 2.55 -16.11 10.01
N PRO A 608 2.97 -15.80 8.76
CA PRO A 608 2.48 -16.53 7.59
C PRO A 608 2.81 -18.01 7.73
N SER A 609 1.93 -18.89 7.25
CA SER A 609 2.31 -20.28 7.04
C SER A 609 3.35 -20.38 5.90
N GLU A 610 4.24 -21.38 5.92
CA GLU A 610 5.22 -21.63 4.84
C GLU A 610 4.57 -21.65 3.44
N VAL A 611 3.35 -22.19 3.33
CA VAL A 611 2.58 -22.24 2.08
C VAL A 611 2.22 -20.84 1.58
N GLU A 612 1.92 -19.91 2.50
CA GLU A 612 1.60 -18.53 2.15
C GLU A 612 2.87 -17.79 1.71
N GLU A 613 4.02 -18.01 2.34
CA GLU A 613 5.29 -17.44 1.89
C GLU A 613 5.64 -17.86 0.45
N VAL A 614 5.54 -19.15 0.14
CA VAL A 614 5.84 -19.67 -1.21
C VAL A 614 4.87 -19.11 -2.26
N MET A 615 3.59 -18.94 -1.90
CA MET A 615 2.63 -18.30 -2.80
C MET A 615 2.93 -16.82 -3.02
N LEU A 616 3.30 -16.10 -1.95
CA LEU A 616 3.65 -14.69 -2.02
C LEU A 616 4.90 -14.44 -2.88
N GLU A 617 5.92 -15.28 -2.75
CA GLU A 617 7.15 -15.20 -3.57
C GLU A 617 6.86 -15.45 -5.06
N ARG A 618 6.01 -16.43 -5.38
CA ARG A 618 5.63 -16.70 -6.77
C ARG A 618 4.94 -15.52 -7.45
N ASP A 619 4.13 -14.76 -6.71
CA ASP A 619 3.42 -13.62 -7.30
C ASP A 619 4.32 -12.42 -7.55
N GLU A 620 5.26 -12.16 -6.64
CA GLU A 620 6.24 -11.09 -6.84
C GLU A 620 7.09 -11.40 -8.09
N MET A 621 7.38 -12.68 -8.35
CA MET A 621 8.00 -13.08 -9.62
C MET A 621 7.08 -12.90 -10.84
N GLN A 622 5.80 -13.28 -10.76
CA GLN A 622 4.86 -13.17 -11.89
C GLN A 622 4.45 -11.72 -12.22
N GLN A 623 4.52 -10.79 -11.26
CA GLN A 623 4.28 -9.37 -11.53
C GLN A 623 5.49 -8.66 -12.17
N HIS A 624 6.66 -9.32 -12.20
CA HIS A 624 7.89 -8.79 -12.78
C HIS A 624 8.31 -9.49 -14.08
N GLU A 625 7.56 -10.49 -14.57
CA GLU A 625 7.71 -10.99 -15.93
C GLU A 625 6.94 -10.07 -16.91
N PRO A 626 7.63 -9.50 -17.93
CA PRO A 626 7.06 -8.52 -18.85
C PRO A 626 6.00 -9.06 -19.81
#